data_AF-A0A0F9AX88-F1
#
_entry.id   AF-A0A0F9AX88-F1
#
_cell.length_a   1.000
_cell.length_b   1.000
_cell.length_c   1.000
_cell.angle_alpha   90.00
_cell.angle_beta   90.00
_cell.angle_gamma   90.00
#
_symmetry.space_group_name_H-M   'P 1'
#
loop_
_entity.id
_entity.type
_entity.pdbx_description
1 polymer ?
#
loop_
_entity_poly.entity_id
_entity_poly.type
_entity_poly.pdbx_seq_one_letter_code
_entity_poly.pdbx_strand_id
1 'polypeptide(L)'
;MTNIGPGKTGVVESDTSPVLYILMRTDLASMNAGKGHAQASHASNAFWKHVSDKYLNHSADVDVLFGEEIEDLVNQWRFETPQGFGTVLVLGVNEIEMRTAVDVADKVGYVSGVVHDPTYPLVDGDFCHFIPLDTCGYIFGDKNDPLLGAVVGNFNLHP
;
A
#
# COMPACT_ATOMS: atom_id res chain seq x y z
N MET A 1 -54.04 -10.65 -11.60
CA MET A 1 -53.28 -9.48 -11.11
C MET A 1 -52.31 -10.00 -10.07
N THR A 2 -51.07 -10.23 -10.46
CA THR A 2 -50.02 -10.69 -9.56
C THR A 2 -48.97 -9.59 -9.56
N ASN A 3 -48.81 -8.92 -8.43
CA ASN A 3 -47.86 -7.83 -8.24
C ASN A 3 -46.44 -8.38 -8.34
N ILE A 4 -45.70 -7.98 -9.37
CA ILE A 4 -44.26 -8.17 -9.47
C ILE A 4 -43.64 -6.89 -8.91
N GLY A 5 -43.07 -6.98 -7.71
CA GLY A 5 -42.36 -5.87 -7.07
C GLY A 5 -41.14 -5.43 -7.89
N PRO A 6 -40.68 -4.18 -7.74
CA PRO A 6 -39.62 -3.62 -8.57
C PRO A 6 -38.31 -4.37 -8.32
N GLY A 7 -37.64 -4.70 -9.42
CA GLY A 7 -36.39 -5.43 -9.44
C GLY A 7 -35.35 -4.78 -8.54
N LYS A 8 -34.72 -5.60 -7.71
CA LYS A 8 -33.39 -5.30 -7.21
C LYS A 8 -32.51 -5.11 -8.45
N THR A 9 -32.12 -3.88 -8.71
CA THR A 9 -31.00 -3.58 -9.59
C THR A 9 -29.82 -4.36 -9.03
N GLY A 10 -29.42 -5.42 -9.74
CA GLY A 10 -28.24 -6.18 -9.40
C GLY A 10 -27.05 -5.26 -9.49
N VAL A 11 -26.60 -4.75 -8.36
CA VAL A 11 -25.21 -4.35 -8.20
C VAL A 11 -24.46 -5.67 -8.32
N VAL A 12 -23.71 -5.84 -9.40
CA VAL A 12 -22.66 -6.86 -9.42
C VAL A 12 -21.73 -6.43 -8.28
N GLU A 13 -21.77 -7.12 -7.15
CA GLU A 13 -20.75 -6.93 -6.12
C GLU A 13 -19.42 -7.16 -6.81
N SER A 14 -18.58 -6.13 -6.88
CA SER A 14 -17.23 -6.28 -7.39
C SER A 14 -16.50 -7.21 -6.43
N ASP A 15 -15.97 -8.32 -6.94
CA ASP A 15 -15.12 -9.26 -6.18
C ASP A 15 -13.72 -8.66 -5.97
N THR A 16 -13.67 -7.37 -5.63
CA THR A 16 -12.46 -6.59 -5.39
C THR A 16 -12.09 -6.73 -3.92
N SER A 17 -10.85 -7.12 -3.64
CA SER A 17 -10.31 -7.25 -2.29
C SER A 17 -9.15 -6.27 -2.12
N PRO A 18 -9.43 -4.99 -1.80
CA PRO A 18 -8.38 -4.00 -1.67
C PRO A 18 -7.39 -4.34 -0.56
N VAL A 19 -6.10 -4.14 -0.83
CA VAL A 19 -5.03 -4.43 0.12
C VAL A 19 -3.89 -3.45 -0.01
N LEU A 20 -3.38 -2.99 1.13
CA LEU A 20 -2.11 -2.26 1.21
C LEU A 20 -1.01 -3.26 1.60
N TYR A 21 -0.09 -3.53 0.67
CA TYR A 21 1.14 -4.24 0.96
C TYR A 21 2.21 -3.26 1.44
N ILE A 22 2.86 -3.59 2.55
CA ILE A 22 4.06 -2.90 3.04
C ILE A 22 5.25 -3.83 2.83
N LEU A 23 6.22 -3.43 2.03
CA LEU A 23 7.44 -4.17 1.75
C LEU A 23 8.53 -3.74 2.74
N MET A 24 8.66 -4.47 3.85
CA MET A 24 9.55 -4.13 4.95
C MET A 24 10.93 -4.77 4.76
N ARG A 25 11.99 -3.95 4.84
CA ARG A 25 13.36 -4.46 4.74
C ARG A 25 13.75 -5.32 5.93
N THR A 26 14.13 -6.57 5.65
CA THR A 26 14.64 -7.54 6.63
C THR A 26 16.16 -7.66 6.61
N ASP A 27 16.82 -7.07 5.60
CA ASP A 27 18.28 -7.04 5.45
C ASP A 27 18.95 -5.92 6.28
N LEU A 28 18.17 -5.04 6.90
CA LEU A 28 18.66 -4.02 7.82
C LEU A 28 18.90 -4.61 9.21
N ALA A 29 20.17 -4.86 9.54
CA ALA A 29 20.55 -5.47 10.82
C ALA A 29 19.99 -4.75 12.07
N SER A 30 19.81 -3.43 11.98
CA SER A 30 19.26 -2.61 13.07
C SER A 30 17.73 -2.55 13.10
N MET A 31 17.04 -3.17 12.14
CA MET A 31 15.58 -3.20 12.04
C MET A 31 15.01 -4.19 13.05
N ASN A 32 14.68 -3.67 14.23
CA ASN A 32 13.92 -4.40 15.23
C ASN A 32 12.41 -4.16 15.05
N ALA A 33 11.57 -4.92 15.76
CA ALA A 33 10.12 -4.82 15.68
C ALA A 33 9.60 -3.38 15.90
N GLY A 34 10.17 -2.65 16.87
CA GLY A 34 9.77 -1.27 17.15
C GLY A 34 10.03 -0.33 15.97
N LYS A 35 11.18 -0.45 15.31
CA LYS A 35 11.48 0.29 14.09
C LYS A 35 10.59 -0.16 12.94
N GLY A 36 10.38 -1.48 12.78
CA GLY A 36 9.46 -2.02 11.77
C GLY A 36 8.05 -1.41 11.88
N HIS A 37 7.50 -1.29 13.09
CA HIS A 37 6.21 -0.64 13.31
C HIS A 37 6.23 0.86 12.93
N ALA A 38 7.30 1.58 13.27
CA ALA A 38 7.44 2.99 12.91
C ALA A 38 7.49 3.16 11.37
N GLN A 39 8.26 2.32 10.68
CA GLN A 39 8.38 2.37 9.23
C GLN A 39 7.09 1.93 8.53
N ALA A 40 6.34 0.97 9.09
CA ALA A 40 5.01 0.61 8.58
C ALA A 40 4.02 1.79 8.72
N SER A 41 4.08 2.53 9.82
CA SER A 41 3.29 3.77 9.99
C SER A 41 3.67 4.83 8.95
N HIS A 42 4.97 5.00 8.67
CA HIS A 42 5.43 5.89 7.61
C HIS A 42 4.92 5.46 6.23
N ALA A 43 4.92 4.16 5.92
CA ALA A 43 4.38 3.63 4.67
C ALA A 43 2.89 3.92 4.49
N SER A 44 2.07 3.69 5.52
CA SER A 44 0.63 4.00 5.47
C SER A 44 0.37 5.49 5.28
N ASN A 45 1.14 6.36 5.94
CA ASN A 45 1.02 7.81 5.77
C ASN A 45 1.46 8.27 4.37
N ALA A 46 2.54 7.71 3.85
CA ALA A 46 3.04 8.00 2.51
C ALA A 46 2.04 7.55 1.43
N PHE A 47 1.46 6.35 1.59
CA PHE A 47 0.35 5.87 0.78
C PHE A 47 -0.84 6.85 0.82
N TRP A 48 -1.30 7.21 2.01
CA TRP A 48 -2.46 8.09 2.15
C TRP A 48 -2.21 9.47 1.52
N LYS A 49 -1.00 10.02 1.68
CA LYS A 49 -0.61 11.26 1.02
C LYS A 49 -0.61 11.12 -0.50
N HIS A 50 0.00 10.05 -1.04
CA HIS A 50 0.03 9.78 -2.48
C HIS A 50 -1.39 9.72 -3.04
N VAL A 51 -2.28 8.98 -2.39
CA VAL A 51 -3.67 8.85 -2.81
C VAL A 51 -4.45 10.16 -2.69
N SER A 52 -4.28 10.86 -1.58
CA SER A 52 -4.98 12.13 -1.34
C SER A 52 -4.59 13.17 -2.38
N ASP A 53 -3.29 13.29 -2.68
CA ASP A 53 -2.79 14.30 -3.61
C ASP A 53 -3.17 13.99 -5.07
N LYS A 54 -3.15 12.70 -5.46
CA LYS A 54 -3.36 12.30 -6.86
C LYS A 54 -4.78 11.90 -7.21
N TYR A 55 -5.54 11.30 -6.32
CA TYR A 55 -6.82 10.67 -6.70
C TYR A 55 -8.02 11.31 -6.00
N LEU A 56 -7.88 11.76 -4.75
CA LEU A 56 -9.01 12.30 -3.99
C LEU A 56 -9.15 13.82 -4.09
N ASN A 57 -8.02 14.53 -4.04
CA ASN A 57 -8.00 15.96 -4.29
C ASN A 57 -7.99 16.13 -5.81
N HIS A 58 -9.16 16.42 -6.39
CA HIS A 58 -9.42 16.56 -7.83
C HIS A 58 -8.52 17.62 -8.50
N SER A 59 -7.23 17.32 -8.63
CA SER A 59 -6.24 18.10 -9.35
C SER A 59 -6.41 17.79 -10.83
N ALA A 60 -6.33 18.82 -11.67
CA ALA A 60 -6.79 18.79 -13.06
C ALA A 60 -5.97 17.90 -14.01
N ASP A 61 -4.97 17.16 -13.50
CA ASP A 61 -3.93 16.49 -14.29
C ASP A 61 -4.03 14.95 -14.27
N VAL A 62 -5.11 14.38 -13.71
CA VAL A 62 -5.29 12.92 -13.61
C VAL A 62 -6.18 12.45 -14.74
N ASP A 63 -5.78 11.38 -15.43
CA ASP A 63 -6.64 10.71 -16.39
C ASP A 63 -7.91 10.22 -15.67
N VAL A 64 -9.03 10.86 -15.99
CA VAL A 64 -10.29 10.79 -15.24
C VAL A 64 -10.76 9.34 -15.08
N LEU A 65 -10.55 8.51 -16.11
CA LEU A 65 -11.00 7.11 -16.08
C LEU A 65 -10.16 6.23 -15.15
N PHE A 66 -8.84 6.40 -15.11
CA PHE A 66 -7.96 5.64 -14.21
C PHE A 66 -8.05 6.14 -12.76
N GLY A 67 -8.33 7.43 -12.57
CA GLY A 67 -8.53 8.00 -11.24
C GLY A 67 -9.76 7.44 -10.52
N GLU A 68 -10.86 7.22 -11.24
CA GLU A 68 -12.12 6.70 -10.69
C GLU A 68 -11.95 5.28 -10.11
N GLU A 69 -11.28 4.36 -10.82
CA GLU A 69 -11.06 2.99 -10.35
C GLU A 69 -10.22 2.94 -9.06
N ILE A 70 -9.17 3.76 -8.99
CA ILE A 70 -8.32 3.85 -7.79
C ILE A 70 -9.07 4.50 -6.63
N GLU A 71 -9.84 5.57 -6.89
CA GLU A 71 -10.68 6.20 -5.87
C GLU A 71 -11.69 5.21 -5.28
N ASP A 72 -12.38 4.44 -6.11
CA ASP A 72 -13.33 3.42 -5.66
C ASP A 72 -12.65 2.34 -4.83
N LEU A 73 -11.49 1.85 -5.27
CA LEU A 73 -10.72 0.84 -4.54
C LEU A 73 -10.23 1.35 -3.17
N VAL A 74 -9.74 2.59 -3.11
CA VAL A 74 -9.35 3.27 -1.87
C VAL A 74 -10.57 3.49 -0.96
N ASN A 75 -11.71 3.87 -1.53
CA ASN A 75 -12.95 4.07 -0.80
C ASN A 75 -13.40 2.76 -0.15
N GLN A 76 -13.39 1.66 -0.89
CA GLN A 76 -13.67 0.34 -0.34
C GLN A 76 -12.72 0.04 0.83
N TRP A 77 -11.41 0.20 0.63
CA TRP A 77 -10.41 -0.05 1.67
C TRP A 77 -10.63 0.79 2.93
N ARG A 78 -10.75 2.12 2.81
CA ARG A 78 -10.85 3.01 3.98
C ARG A 78 -12.16 2.85 4.73
N PHE A 79 -13.22 2.37 4.06
CA PHE A 79 -14.53 2.15 4.66
C PHE A 79 -14.75 0.70 5.12
N GLU A 80 -13.77 -0.20 4.98
CA GLU A 80 -13.80 -1.54 5.61
C GLU A 80 -14.01 -1.45 7.13
N THR A 81 -13.50 -0.40 7.78
CA THR A 81 -13.70 -0.14 9.21
C THR A 81 -14.16 1.29 9.49
N PRO A 82 -14.88 1.55 10.59
CA PRO A 82 -15.24 2.91 11.02
C PRO A 82 -14.04 3.80 11.37
N GLN A 83 -12.84 3.22 11.49
CA GLN A 83 -11.61 3.93 11.86
C GLN A 83 -10.81 4.43 10.65
N GLY A 84 -11.25 4.14 9.41
CA GLY A 84 -10.61 4.67 8.21
C GLY A 84 -9.47 3.82 7.66
N PHE A 85 -9.44 2.52 7.96
CA PHE A 85 -8.44 1.60 7.43
C PHE A 85 -9.08 0.29 6.96
N GLY A 86 -8.40 -0.37 6.02
CA GLY A 86 -8.72 -1.71 5.55
C GLY A 86 -7.56 -2.67 5.73
N THR A 87 -7.56 -3.74 4.94
CA THR A 87 -6.55 -4.79 5.03
C THR A 87 -5.13 -4.26 4.71
N VAL A 88 -4.18 -4.55 5.60
CA VAL A 88 -2.74 -4.27 5.43
C VAL A 88 -1.94 -5.55 5.63
N LEU A 89 -1.04 -5.87 4.70
CA LEU A 89 -0.13 -7.01 4.80
C LEU A 89 1.31 -6.53 4.77
N VAL A 90 2.09 -6.90 5.77
CA VAL A 90 3.53 -6.59 5.82
C VAL A 90 4.32 -7.78 5.31
N LEU A 91 5.11 -7.58 4.26
CA LEU A 91 5.93 -8.58 3.62
C LEU A 91 7.42 -8.29 3.89
N GLY A 92 8.22 -9.33 4.12
CA GLY A 92 9.66 -9.21 4.30
C GLY A 92 10.40 -9.24 2.96
N VAL A 93 11.30 -8.28 2.74
CA VAL A 93 12.11 -8.14 1.52
C VAL A 93 13.52 -7.64 1.83
N ASN A 94 14.47 -7.79 0.91
CA ASN A 94 15.70 -6.99 0.89
C ASN A 94 15.54 -5.70 0.07
N GLU A 95 16.57 -4.84 0.05
CA GLU A 95 16.51 -3.56 -0.69
C GLU A 95 16.22 -3.72 -2.19
N ILE A 96 16.85 -4.70 -2.84
CA ILE A 96 16.72 -4.90 -4.29
C ILE A 96 15.31 -5.38 -4.62
N GLU A 97 14.79 -6.34 -3.86
CA GLU A 97 13.43 -6.85 -3.98
C GLU A 97 12.40 -5.73 -3.77
N MET A 98 12.57 -4.93 -2.72
CA MET A 98 11.70 -3.77 -2.43
C MET A 98 11.65 -2.80 -3.61
N ARG A 99 12.82 -2.35 -4.09
CA ARG A 99 12.90 -1.38 -5.19
C ARG A 99 12.34 -1.94 -6.48
N THR A 100 12.64 -3.20 -6.78
CA THR A 100 12.16 -3.86 -8.01
C THR A 100 10.65 -4.01 -7.98
N ALA A 101 10.07 -4.44 -6.86
CA ALA A 101 8.63 -4.60 -6.72
C ALA A 101 7.89 -3.26 -6.85
N VAL A 102 8.38 -2.20 -6.19
CA VAL A 102 7.80 -0.86 -6.30
C VAL A 102 7.92 -0.30 -7.73
N ASP A 103 9.09 -0.41 -8.37
CA ASP A 103 9.30 0.08 -9.74
C ASP A 103 8.40 -0.66 -10.76
N VAL A 104 8.28 -1.98 -10.63
CA VAL A 104 7.36 -2.76 -11.47
C VAL A 104 5.91 -2.36 -11.21
N ALA A 105 5.51 -2.22 -9.94
CA ALA A 105 4.15 -1.85 -9.56
C ALA A 105 3.75 -0.46 -10.10
N ASP A 106 4.63 0.53 -9.99
CA ASP A 106 4.44 1.87 -10.56
C ASP A 106 4.27 1.82 -12.08
N LYS A 107 5.13 1.07 -12.78
CA LYS A 107 5.08 0.93 -14.25
C LYS A 107 3.79 0.28 -14.76
N VAL A 108 3.15 -0.55 -13.95
CA VAL A 108 1.88 -1.19 -14.31
C VAL A 108 0.65 -0.51 -13.70
N GLY A 109 0.84 0.67 -13.08
CA GLY A 109 -0.26 1.55 -12.67
C GLY A 109 -0.77 1.37 -11.24
N TYR A 110 -0.10 0.57 -10.39
CA TYR A 110 -0.48 0.49 -8.98
C TYR A 110 0.00 1.71 -8.19
N VAL A 111 -0.78 2.09 -7.17
CA VAL A 111 -0.37 3.11 -6.22
C VAL A 111 0.77 2.55 -5.36
N SER A 112 1.99 3.00 -5.62
CA SER A 112 3.18 2.47 -4.97
C SER A 112 4.22 3.55 -4.68
N GLY A 113 5.18 3.23 -3.81
CA GLY A 113 6.28 4.14 -3.50
C GLY A 113 7.27 3.57 -2.48
N VAL A 114 8.47 4.16 -2.46
CA VAL A 114 9.50 3.88 -1.46
C VAL A 114 9.40 4.91 -0.33
N VAL A 115 9.54 4.43 0.91
CA VAL A 115 9.60 5.26 2.12
C VAL A 115 11.05 5.57 2.43
N HIS A 116 11.38 6.85 2.38
CA HIS A 116 12.67 7.38 2.81
C HIS A 116 12.54 7.97 4.22
N ASP A 117 13.25 7.39 5.19
CA ASP A 117 13.37 7.95 6.53
C ASP A 117 14.65 8.80 6.59
N PRO A 118 14.55 10.14 6.68
CA PRO A 118 15.73 11.01 6.76
C PRO A 118 16.48 10.89 8.09
N THR A 119 15.86 10.23 9.08
CA THR A 119 16.30 10.18 10.48
C THR A 119 16.24 8.75 11.03
N TYR A 120 16.61 7.75 10.23
CA TYR A 120 16.59 6.36 10.69
C TYR A 120 17.63 6.15 11.80
N PRO A 121 17.23 5.70 13.01
CA PRO A 121 18.15 5.57 14.13
C PRO A 121 18.97 4.28 14.03
N LEU A 122 20.30 4.40 14.07
CA LEU A 122 21.27 3.31 14.10
C LEU A 122 22.10 3.41 15.39
N VAL A 123 22.09 2.34 16.18
CA VAL A 123 22.91 2.27 17.41
C VAL A 123 24.23 1.60 17.08
N ASP A 124 25.33 2.29 17.33
CA ASP A 124 26.70 1.80 17.20
C ASP A 124 27.43 2.00 18.54
N GLY A 125 27.57 0.91 19.29
CA GLY A 125 28.07 0.96 20.67
C GLY A 125 27.20 1.85 21.56
N ASP A 126 27.81 2.89 22.14
CA ASP A 126 27.15 3.84 23.04
C ASP A 126 26.49 5.03 22.30
N PHE A 127 26.58 5.08 20.97
CA PHE A 127 26.07 6.20 20.17
C PHE A 127 24.85 5.81 19.34
N CYS A 128 23.91 6.75 19.22
CA CYS A 128 22.81 6.67 18.27
C CYS A 128 23.06 7.68 17.14
N HIS A 129 23.20 7.16 15.92
CA HIS A 129 23.30 7.94 14.70
C HIS A 129 21.93 8.02 14.02
N PHE A 130 21.64 9.16 13.39
CA PHE A 130 20.46 9.32 12.54
C PHE A 130 20.93 9.42 11.11
N ILE A 131 20.52 8.48 10.27
CA ILE A 131 20.96 8.39 8.88
C ILE A 131 19.77 8.41 7.91
N PRO A 132 19.90 9.06 6.75
CA PRO A 132 18.89 8.96 5.70
C PRO A 132 18.95 7.58 5.05
N LEU A 133 17.82 6.89 4.97
CA LEU A 133 17.76 5.52 4.46
C LEU A 133 16.38 5.18 3.89
N ASP A 134 16.36 4.38 2.83
CA ASP A 134 15.13 3.76 2.33
C ASP A 134 14.86 2.48 3.14
N THR A 135 13.74 2.48 3.86
CA THR A 135 13.45 1.51 4.92
C THR A 135 12.37 0.49 4.55
N CYS A 136 11.35 0.92 3.82
CA CYS A 136 10.28 0.07 3.32
C CYS A 136 9.67 0.67 2.04
N GLY A 137 8.76 -0.08 1.42
CA GLY A 137 7.91 0.40 0.33
C GLY A 137 6.45 0.09 0.58
N TYR A 138 5.57 0.65 -0.23
CA TYR A 138 4.15 0.30 -0.25
C TYR A 138 3.66 0.03 -1.67
N ILE A 139 2.69 -0.85 -1.80
CA ILE A 139 1.93 -1.13 -3.04
C ILE A 139 0.47 -1.34 -2.63
N PHE A 140 -0.45 -0.63 -3.28
CA PHE A 140 -1.88 -0.75 -3.06
C PHE A 140 -2.59 -1.18 -4.35
N GLY A 141 -3.50 -2.14 -4.21
CA GLY A 141 -4.27 -2.69 -5.32
C GLY A 141 -5.26 -3.76 -4.88
N ASP A 142 -5.87 -4.42 -5.86
CA ASP A 142 -6.78 -5.53 -5.63
C ASP A 142 -6.00 -6.84 -5.44
N LYS A 143 -6.17 -7.49 -4.30
CA LYS A 143 -5.54 -8.77 -3.97
C LYS A 143 -5.89 -9.88 -4.97
N ASN A 144 -7.04 -9.77 -5.63
CA ASN A 144 -7.50 -10.76 -6.61
C ASN A 144 -6.90 -10.51 -8.01
N ASP A 145 -6.18 -9.41 -8.22
CA ASP A 145 -5.48 -9.11 -9.47
C ASP A 145 -4.24 -10.03 -9.65
N PRO A 146 -4.20 -10.88 -10.69
CA PRO A 146 -3.05 -11.75 -10.94
C PRO A 146 -1.73 -10.99 -11.16
N LEU A 147 -1.78 -9.76 -11.69
CA LEU A 147 -0.59 -8.96 -11.92
C LEU A 147 0.00 -8.47 -10.59
N LEU A 148 -0.84 -8.02 -9.66
CA LEU A 148 -0.40 -7.68 -8.30
C LEU A 148 0.19 -8.91 -7.61
N GLY A 149 -0.50 -10.05 -7.73
CA GLY A 149 -0.02 -11.34 -7.24
C GLY A 149 1.36 -11.73 -7.80
N ALA A 150 1.64 -11.45 -9.07
CA ALA A 150 2.95 -11.70 -9.67
C ALA A 150 4.05 -10.78 -9.12
N VAL A 151 3.71 -9.55 -8.72
CA VAL A 151 4.67 -8.60 -8.12
C VAL A 151 5.05 -9.01 -6.70
N VAL A 152 4.08 -9.39 -5.86
CA VAL A 152 4.31 -9.58 -4.42
C VAL A 152 4.32 -11.05 -3.97
N GLY A 153 3.88 -11.99 -4.82
CA GLY A 153 3.60 -13.38 -4.45
C GLY A 153 4.80 -14.22 -4.06
N ASN A 154 6.03 -13.77 -4.35
CA ASN A 154 7.26 -14.44 -3.94
C ASN A 154 7.77 -14.00 -2.55
N PHE A 155 7.13 -13.02 -1.92
CA PHE A 155 7.54 -12.52 -0.61
C PHE A 155 6.73 -13.18 0.51
N ASN A 156 7.41 -13.42 1.63
CA ASN A 156 6.77 -13.99 2.82
C ASN A 156 6.23 -12.88 3.72
N LEU A 157 5.26 -13.22 4.56
CA LEU A 157 4.85 -12.34 5.66
C LEU A 157 6.05 -11.98 6.53
N HIS A 158 6.13 -10.71 6.95
CA HIS A 158 7.20 -10.24 7.80
C HIS A 158 7.17 -10.97 9.15
N PRO A 159 8.33 -11.45 9.65
CA PRO A 159 8.43 -12.22 10.90
C PRO A 159 8.17 -11.38 12.17
#